data_AF-A0A8H6TS14-F1
#
_entry.id   AF-A0A8H6TS14-F1
#
_cell.length_a   1.000
_cell.length_b   1.000
_cell.length_c   1.000
_cell.angle_alpha   90.00
_cell.angle_beta   90.00
_cell.angle_gamma   90.00
#
_symmetry.space_group_name_H-M   'P 1'
#
loop_
_entity.id
_entity.type
_entity.pdbx_description
1 polymer ?
#
loop_
_entity_poly.entity_id
_entity_poly.type
_entity_poly.pdbx_seq_one_letter_code
_entity_poly.pdbx_strand_id
1 'polypeptide(L)'
;MSRPRPPSLRMDYPGINPAFLIGKVLTSARRSDKHPACTLSFSDGTFVQIKVDGYNPAHPGVPKELEMSPALNELVDSGDVVDLTVTDCALITLSDKAFAGIDNCWDQRHLGLAFKFATASDDAASPWHCVWAVLEEHSTAGACVFRTYDDVYLEELQRSPRKPRHRKKSGG
;
A
#
# COMPACT_ATOMS: atom_id res chain seq x y z
N MET A 1 23.04 -13.65 -18.72
CA MET A 1 21.96 -14.63 -18.45
C MET A 1 20.73 -13.84 -18.02
N SER A 2 19.67 -13.76 -18.83
CA SER A 2 18.47 -13.00 -18.45
C SER A 2 17.65 -13.80 -17.46
N ARG A 3 17.32 -13.23 -16.29
CA ARG A 3 16.36 -13.84 -15.38
C ARG A 3 15.00 -13.90 -16.10
N PRO A 4 14.34 -15.07 -16.16
CA PRO A 4 13.01 -15.16 -16.75
C PRO A 4 12.03 -14.29 -15.96
N ARG A 5 11.17 -13.59 -16.70
CA ARG A 5 10.12 -12.73 -16.15
C ARG A 5 9.20 -13.57 -15.24
N PRO A 6 8.91 -13.13 -13.99
CA PRO A 6 7.90 -13.77 -13.19
C PRO A 6 6.54 -13.63 -13.90
N PRO A 7 5.75 -14.71 -14.05
CA PRO A 7 4.37 -14.56 -14.48
C PRO A 7 3.62 -13.64 -13.49
N SER A 8 2.81 -12.73 -14.01
CA SER A 8 1.88 -11.93 -13.19
C SER A 8 1.01 -12.88 -12.35
N LEU A 9 1.03 -12.69 -11.02
CA LEU A 9 0.49 -13.64 -10.06
C LEU A 9 -1.05 -13.51 -9.94
N ARG A 10 -1.73 -14.59 -10.33
CA ARG A 10 -3.03 -15.14 -9.85
C ARG A 10 -4.31 -14.29 -9.81
N MET A 11 -5.41 -14.94 -10.24
CA MET A 11 -6.81 -14.47 -10.14
C MET A 11 -7.40 -14.47 -8.71
N ASP A 12 -6.65 -14.91 -7.70
CA ASP A 12 -7.15 -15.06 -6.33
C ASP A 12 -6.55 -13.99 -5.43
N TYR A 13 -7.18 -12.81 -5.44
CA TYR A 13 -6.82 -11.73 -4.52
C TYR A 13 -7.00 -12.22 -3.06
N PRO A 14 -5.92 -12.27 -2.24
CA PRO A 14 -5.96 -12.89 -0.91
C PRO A 14 -6.56 -11.98 0.18
N GLY A 15 -6.81 -10.71 -0.15
CA GLY A 15 -7.20 -9.69 0.79
C GLY A 15 -8.70 -9.48 0.97
N ILE A 16 -9.05 -8.48 1.78
CA ILE A 16 -10.43 -8.00 1.92
C ILE A 16 -10.81 -7.08 0.75
N ASN A 17 -12.10 -7.08 0.39
CA ASN A 17 -12.61 -6.23 -0.68
C ASN A 17 -12.37 -4.73 -0.34
N PRO A 18 -11.73 -3.93 -1.22
CA PRO A 18 -11.48 -2.50 -1.00
C PRO A 18 -12.74 -1.67 -0.69
N ALA A 19 -13.91 -2.08 -1.20
CA ALA A 19 -15.18 -1.43 -0.92
C ALA A 19 -15.52 -1.39 0.58
N PHE A 20 -14.91 -2.28 1.39
CA PHE A 20 -15.00 -2.25 2.86
C PHE A 20 -14.51 -0.92 3.47
N LEU A 21 -13.63 -0.20 2.78
CA LEU A 21 -13.07 1.06 3.27
C LEU A 21 -13.94 2.28 2.95
N ILE A 22 -14.91 2.16 2.03
CA ILE A 22 -15.74 3.28 1.61
C ILE A 22 -16.62 3.76 2.78
N GLY A 23 -16.63 5.08 2.99
CA GLY A 23 -17.32 5.75 4.08
C GLY A 23 -16.55 5.75 5.41
N LYS A 24 -15.42 5.03 5.52
CA LYS A 24 -14.58 5.10 6.71
C LYS A 24 -13.75 6.37 6.71
N VAL A 25 -13.47 6.88 7.91
CA VAL A 25 -12.65 8.07 8.10
C VAL A 25 -11.24 7.64 8.49
N LEU A 26 -10.27 7.88 7.61
CA LEU A 26 -8.86 7.67 7.88
C LEU A 26 -8.39 8.68 8.92
N THR A 27 -7.79 8.16 9.99
CA THR A 27 -7.24 8.95 11.10
C THR A 27 -5.73 9.01 11.13
N SER A 28 -5.07 7.98 10.62
CA SER A 28 -3.61 7.99 10.42
C SER A 28 -3.20 6.91 9.43
N ALA A 29 -2.10 7.15 8.73
CA ALA A 29 -1.43 6.18 7.87
C ALA A 29 0.04 6.08 8.27
N ARG A 30 0.61 4.88 8.27
CA ARG A 30 2.00 4.69 8.69
C ARG A 30 2.67 3.53 7.98
N ARG A 31 3.86 3.78 7.42
CA ARG A 31 4.73 2.74 6.84
C ARG A 31 5.39 1.92 7.94
N SER A 32 5.52 0.61 7.71
CA SER A 32 6.35 -0.22 8.56
C SER A 32 7.83 0.06 8.30
N ASP A 33 8.62 0.07 9.37
CA ASP A 33 10.08 0.20 9.38
C ASP A 33 10.79 -1.11 9.00
N LYS A 34 10.09 -2.25 9.05
CA LYS A 34 10.67 -3.58 8.90
C LYS A 34 10.18 -4.35 7.68
N HIS A 35 8.98 -4.02 7.21
CA HIS A 35 8.29 -4.77 6.17
C HIS A 35 7.70 -3.81 5.13
N PRO A 36 7.56 -4.24 3.86
CA PRO A 36 6.85 -3.47 2.84
C PRO A 36 5.35 -3.53 3.10
N ALA A 37 4.92 -2.80 4.13
CA ALA A 37 3.54 -2.72 4.55
C ALA A 37 3.20 -1.29 5.00
N CYS A 38 1.97 -0.87 4.73
CA CYS A 38 1.43 0.40 5.19
C CYS A 38 0.17 0.13 6.02
N THR A 39 0.13 0.65 7.25
CA THR A 39 -1.03 0.50 8.14
C THR A 39 -1.90 1.74 8.06
N LEU A 40 -3.19 1.54 7.82
CA LEU A 40 -4.24 2.55 7.84
C LEU A 40 -5.09 2.36 9.10
N SER A 41 -5.29 3.44 9.86
CA SER A 41 -6.12 3.45 11.07
C SER A 41 -7.37 4.29 10.84
N PHE A 42 -8.55 3.74 11.16
CA PHE A 42 -9.83 4.42 10.93
C PHE A 42 -10.51 4.80 12.25
N SER A 43 -11.39 5.80 12.19
CA SER A 43 -12.07 6.38 13.36
C SER A 43 -13.02 5.41 14.08
N ASP A 44 -13.53 4.41 13.36
CA ASP A 44 -14.37 3.32 13.89
C ASP A 44 -13.56 2.23 14.63
N GLY A 45 -12.24 2.41 14.73
CA GLY A 45 -11.33 1.47 15.35
C GLY A 45 -10.89 0.31 14.44
N THR A 46 -11.30 0.31 13.16
CA THR A 46 -10.76 -0.62 12.16
C THR A 46 -9.30 -0.28 11.86
N PHE A 47 -8.47 -1.31 11.73
CA PHE A 47 -7.09 -1.21 11.28
C PHE A 47 -6.92 -2.10 10.06
N VAL A 48 -6.35 -1.55 8.98
CA VAL A 48 -6.09 -2.31 7.75
C VAL A 48 -4.63 -2.13 7.35
N GLN A 49 -4.03 -3.17 6.78
CA GLN A 49 -2.71 -3.11 6.19
C GLN A 49 -2.75 -3.31 4.68
N ILE A 50 -2.05 -2.45 3.96
CA ILE A 50 -1.64 -2.69 2.58
C ILE A 50 -0.36 -3.53 2.65
N LYS A 51 -0.36 -4.69 2.02
CA LYS A 51 0.73 -5.66 2.03
C LYS A 51 1.10 -6.07 0.60
N VAL A 52 2.34 -6.51 0.42
CA VAL A 52 2.83 -7.03 -0.86
C VAL A 52 2.55 -8.53 -0.96
N ASP A 53 1.98 -8.96 -2.08
CA ASP A 53 1.75 -10.38 -2.34
C ASP A 53 3.07 -11.16 -2.46
N GLY A 54 3.06 -12.39 -1.96
CA GLY A 54 4.23 -13.25 -1.86
C GLY A 54 5.30 -12.80 -0.86
N TYR A 55 5.14 -11.67 -0.16
CA TYR A 55 6.07 -11.26 0.89
C TYR A 55 5.84 -12.05 2.18
N ASN A 56 6.89 -12.69 2.70
CA ASN A 56 6.85 -13.41 3.97
C ASN A 56 7.83 -12.78 4.97
N PRO A 57 7.36 -12.22 6.10
CA PRO A 57 8.23 -11.63 7.13
C PRO A 57 9.29 -12.60 7.70
N ALA A 58 9.01 -13.90 7.75
CA ALA A 58 9.96 -14.91 8.23
C ALA A 58 11.04 -15.25 7.19
N HIS A 59 10.74 -15.03 5.91
CA HIS A 59 11.61 -15.28 4.77
C HIS A 59 11.51 -14.10 3.79
N PRO A 60 12.05 -12.91 4.16
CA PRO A 60 11.75 -11.64 3.48
C PRO A 60 12.23 -11.57 2.03
N GLY A 61 13.04 -12.51 1.57
CA GLY A 61 13.48 -12.59 0.18
C GLY A 61 14.26 -11.36 -0.26
N VAL A 62 14.03 -10.91 -1.49
CA VAL A 62 14.61 -9.66 -2.01
C VAL A 62 13.78 -8.48 -1.50
N PRO A 63 14.41 -7.39 -1.01
CA PRO A 63 13.69 -6.21 -0.53
C PRO A 63 12.72 -5.68 -1.57
N LYS A 64 11.47 -5.50 -1.14
CA LYS A 64 10.43 -4.80 -1.88
C LYS A 64 10.07 -3.55 -1.08
N GLU A 65 9.55 -2.56 -1.76
CA GLU A 65 9.08 -1.32 -1.15
C GLU A 65 7.67 -1.01 -1.64
N LEU A 66 6.91 -0.31 -0.80
CA LEU A 66 5.66 0.30 -1.24
C LEU A 66 5.95 1.68 -1.79
N GLU A 67 5.49 1.90 -3.01
CA GLU A 67 5.51 3.19 -3.67
C GLU A 67 4.07 3.69 -3.80
N MET A 68 3.91 5.01 -3.82
CA MET A 68 2.59 5.64 -3.80
C MET A 68 2.61 7.02 -4.41
N SER A 69 1.42 7.58 -4.68
CA SER A 69 1.29 8.96 -5.13
C SER A 69 1.94 9.94 -4.13
N PRO A 70 2.56 11.06 -4.57
CA PRO A 70 3.29 11.96 -3.69
C PRO A 70 2.50 12.46 -2.47
N ALA A 71 1.24 12.87 -2.67
CA ALA A 71 0.38 13.34 -1.59
C ALA A 71 0.09 12.26 -0.54
N LEU A 72 -0.07 11.00 -0.97
CA LEU A 72 -0.24 9.88 -0.05
C LEU A 72 1.08 9.53 0.66
N ASN A 73 2.21 9.65 -0.05
CA ASN A 73 3.53 9.44 0.53
C ASN A 73 3.81 10.43 1.66
N GLU A 74 3.53 11.70 1.42
CA GLU A 74 3.66 12.77 2.42
C GLU A 74 2.79 12.49 3.65
N LEU A 75 1.53 12.10 3.45
CA LEU A 75 0.63 11.72 4.53
C LEU A 75 1.17 10.56 5.39
N VAL A 76 1.73 9.55 4.73
CA VAL A 76 2.26 8.35 5.40
C VAL A 76 3.56 8.66 6.15
N ASP A 77 4.40 9.52 5.60
CA ASP A 77 5.71 9.87 6.15
C ASP A 77 5.60 10.89 7.28
N SER A 78 4.62 11.80 7.23
CA SER A 78 4.38 12.74 8.34
C SER A 78 3.85 12.01 9.58
N GLY A 79 3.07 10.94 9.38
CA GLY A 79 2.44 10.20 10.47
C GLY A 79 1.40 11.03 11.23
N ASP A 80 0.90 12.10 10.60
CA ASP A 80 -0.05 13.02 11.22
C ASP A 80 -1.40 12.35 11.46
N VAL A 81 -2.11 12.92 12.44
CA VAL A 81 -3.53 12.62 12.62
C VAL A 81 -4.32 13.43 11.60
N VAL A 82 -5.09 12.74 10.77
CA VAL A 82 -5.92 13.34 9.74
C VAL A 82 -7.40 12.99 9.94
N ASP A 83 -8.26 13.62 9.16
CA ASP A 83 -9.69 13.34 9.12
C ASP A 83 -10.11 13.29 7.65
N LEU A 84 -9.79 12.17 6.99
CA LEU A 84 -10.03 11.98 5.56
C LEU A 84 -11.03 10.86 5.33
N THR A 85 -12.24 11.21 4.90
CA THR A 85 -13.27 10.21 4.56
C THR A 85 -12.93 9.55 3.24
N VAL A 86 -12.85 8.22 3.20
CA VAL A 86 -12.67 7.46 1.97
C VAL A 86 -13.99 7.47 1.19
N THR A 87 -14.00 8.11 0.02
CA THR A 87 -15.20 8.18 -0.85
C THR A 87 -15.23 7.06 -1.87
N ASP A 88 -14.07 6.57 -2.28
CA ASP A 88 -13.95 5.46 -3.21
C ASP A 88 -12.65 4.68 -2.94
N CYS A 89 -12.66 3.38 -3.21
CA CYS A 89 -11.53 2.50 -3.00
C CYS A 89 -11.64 1.26 -3.89
N ALA A 90 -10.60 0.98 -4.67
CA ALA A 90 -10.61 -0.10 -5.63
C ALA A 90 -9.23 -0.73 -5.83
N LEU A 91 -9.22 -2.02 -6.18
CA LEU A 91 -8.06 -2.62 -6.83
C LEU A 91 -8.05 -2.19 -8.28
N ILE A 92 -6.87 -1.79 -8.75
CA ILE A 92 -6.66 -1.37 -10.12
C ILE A 92 -5.52 -2.17 -10.72
N THR A 93 -5.57 -2.40 -12.04
CA THR A 93 -4.43 -2.93 -12.77
C THR A 93 -3.59 -1.77 -13.27
N LEU A 94 -2.35 -1.69 -12.80
CA LEU A 94 -1.32 -0.79 -13.30
C LEU A 94 -0.57 -1.48 -14.44
N SER A 95 -0.12 -0.69 -15.43
CA SER A 95 0.65 -1.16 -16.59
C SER A 95 1.88 -0.28 -16.75
N ASP A 96 3.03 -0.84 -16.45
CA ASP A 96 4.33 -0.18 -16.55
C ASP A 96 4.97 -0.53 -17.87
N LYS A 97 5.36 0.52 -18.59
CA LYS A 97 5.92 0.41 -19.92
C LYS A 97 7.32 1.01 -19.95
N ALA A 98 8.30 0.20 -20.35
CA ALA A 98 9.64 0.67 -20.67
C ALA A 98 9.87 0.51 -22.18
N PHE A 99 10.43 1.54 -22.79
CA PHE A 99 10.66 1.59 -24.24
C PHE A 99 12.17 1.66 -24.52
N ALA A 100 12.66 0.80 -25.41
CA ALA A 100 14.03 0.80 -25.89
C ALA A 100 14.06 0.78 -27.42
N GLY A 101 13.90 1.96 -28.03
CA GLY A 101 13.74 2.11 -29.48
C GLY A 101 12.30 1.87 -29.95
N ILE A 102 12.11 1.72 -31.26
CA ILE A 102 10.78 1.68 -31.89
C ILE A 102 10.03 0.36 -31.60
N ASP A 103 10.76 -0.76 -31.44
CA ASP A 103 10.16 -2.10 -31.39
C ASP A 103 10.31 -2.86 -30.06
N ASN A 104 11.10 -2.34 -29.10
CA ASN A 104 11.23 -2.99 -27.79
C ASN A 104 10.40 -2.25 -26.76
N CYS A 105 9.16 -2.69 -26.57
CA CYS A 105 8.37 -2.31 -25.41
C CYS A 105 8.33 -3.48 -24.41
N TRP A 106 8.74 -3.21 -23.18
CA TRP A 106 8.46 -4.08 -22.05
C TRP A 106 7.19 -3.56 -21.38
N ASP A 107 6.18 -4.42 -21.23
CA ASP A 107 4.92 -4.10 -20.53
C ASP A 107 4.74 -5.08 -19.37
N GLN A 108 4.70 -4.60 -18.14
CA GLN A 108 4.37 -5.38 -16.96
C GLN A 108 3.06 -4.87 -16.37
N ARG A 109 2.14 -5.79 -16.09
CA ARG A 109 0.89 -5.51 -15.38
C ARG A 109 0.95 -6.06 -13.97
N HIS A 110 0.40 -5.30 -13.03
CA HIS A 110 0.33 -5.68 -11.62
C HIS A 110 -0.87 -5.00 -10.95
N LEU A 111 -1.30 -5.51 -9.81
CA LEU A 111 -2.38 -4.96 -9.01
C LEU A 111 -1.86 -3.90 -8.06
N GLY A 112 -2.42 -2.69 -8.21
CA GLY A 112 -2.30 -1.59 -7.26
C GLY A 112 -3.59 -1.41 -6.47
N LEU A 113 -3.50 -0.61 -5.42
CA LEU A 113 -4.66 -0.15 -4.66
C LEU A 113 -4.84 1.35 -4.89
N ALA A 114 -6.07 1.78 -5.13
CA ALA A 114 -6.40 3.17 -5.38
C ALA A 114 -7.49 3.66 -4.42
N PHE A 115 -7.33 4.88 -3.90
CA PHE A 115 -8.26 5.52 -2.98
C PHE A 115 -8.65 6.92 -3.46
N LYS A 116 -9.85 7.35 -3.09
CA LYS A 116 -10.26 8.76 -3.10
C LYS A 116 -10.64 9.18 -1.70
N PHE A 117 -10.24 10.39 -1.34
CA PHE A 117 -10.67 11.05 -0.12
C PHE A 117 -11.67 12.16 -0.44
N ALA A 118 -12.60 12.41 0.48
CA ALA A 118 -13.47 13.57 0.42
C ALA A 118 -12.61 14.83 0.50
N THR A 119 -12.84 15.76 -0.44
CA THR A 119 -12.21 17.08 -0.44
C THR A 119 -13.20 18.13 0.05
N ALA A 120 -12.69 19.24 0.59
CA ALA A 120 -13.54 20.34 1.06
C ALA A 120 -14.35 21.00 -0.07
N SER A 121 -13.94 20.84 -1.33
CA SER A 121 -14.75 21.17 -2.49
C SER A 121 -15.45 19.92 -3.02
N ASP A 122 -16.76 20.04 -3.27
CA ASP A 122 -17.63 19.07 -3.98
C ASP A 122 -17.28 18.94 -5.48
N ASP A 123 -16.10 19.40 -5.89
CA ASP A 123 -15.64 19.16 -7.25
C ASP A 123 -15.42 17.65 -7.41
N ALA A 124 -16.01 17.09 -8.46
CA ALA A 124 -15.85 15.68 -8.88
C ALA A 124 -14.39 15.27 -9.20
N ALA A 125 -13.43 16.12 -8.86
CA ALA A 125 -12.02 16.06 -9.17
C ALA A 125 -11.12 15.65 -7.98
N SER A 126 -11.66 15.10 -6.88
CA SER A 126 -10.79 14.53 -5.84
C SER A 126 -9.85 13.50 -6.48
N PRO A 127 -8.51 13.68 -6.36
CA PRO A 127 -7.57 12.86 -7.08
C PRO A 127 -7.57 11.43 -6.53
N TRP A 128 -7.26 10.48 -7.40
CA TRP A 128 -6.96 9.12 -6.98
C TRP A 128 -5.55 9.05 -6.40
N HIS A 129 -5.41 8.36 -5.27
CA HIS A 129 -4.15 8.04 -4.64
C HIS A 129 -3.88 6.55 -4.81
N CYS A 130 -2.80 6.22 -5.53
CA CYS A 130 -2.42 4.84 -5.80
C CYS A 130 -1.29 4.38 -4.89
N VAL A 131 -1.28 3.09 -4.57
CA VAL A 131 -0.20 2.37 -3.87
C VAL A 131 0.10 1.09 -4.63
N TRP A 132 1.38 0.80 -4.84
CA TRP A 132 1.85 -0.41 -5.48
C TRP A 132 3.17 -0.88 -4.86
N ALA A 133 3.61 -2.07 -5.22
CA ALA A 133 4.86 -2.63 -4.75
C ALA A 133 5.90 -2.63 -5.85
N VAL A 134 7.11 -2.23 -5.49
CA VAL A 134 8.25 -2.16 -6.40
C VAL A 134 9.49 -2.79 -5.76
N LEU A 135 10.34 -3.34 -6.59
CA LEU A 135 11.71 -3.70 -6.27
C LEU A 135 12.60 -3.03 -7.30
N GLU A 136 13.58 -2.28 -6.82
CA GLU A 136 14.55 -1.58 -7.66
C GLU A 136 15.97 -1.99 -7.29
N GLU A 137 16.79 -2.29 -8.29
CA GLU A 137 18.23 -2.40 -8.13
C GLU A 137 18.89 -1.21 -8.84
N HIS A 138 19.82 -0.58 -8.13
CA HIS A 138 20.58 0.56 -8.63
C HIS A 138 22.04 0.16 -8.85
N SER A 139 22.62 0.64 -9.94
CA SER A 139 24.06 0.57 -10.18
C SER A 139 24.85 1.37 -9.14
N THR A 140 26.17 1.17 -9.10
CA THR A 140 27.07 1.97 -8.23
C THR A 140 27.03 3.47 -8.52
N ALA A 141 26.64 3.86 -9.74
CA ALA A 141 26.47 5.26 -10.13
C ALA A 141 25.07 5.82 -9.76
N GLY A 142 24.21 5.03 -9.12
CA GLY A 142 22.85 5.42 -8.71
C GLY A 142 21.79 5.31 -9.81
N ALA A 143 22.13 4.82 -11.01
CA ALA A 143 21.14 4.58 -12.06
C ALA A 143 20.36 3.28 -11.80
N CYS A 144 19.04 3.30 -11.92
CA CYS A 144 18.20 2.10 -11.85
C CYS A 144 18.54 1.15 -13.01
N VAL A 145 18.94 -0.09 -12.69
CA VAL A 145 19.32 -1.13 -13.66
C VAL A 145 18.32 -2.27 -13.74
N PHE A 146 17.44 -2.38 -12.75
CA PHE A 146 16.39 -3.39 -12.71
C PHE A 146 15.22 -2.84 -11.90
N ARG A 147 14.01 -3.00 -12.42
CA ARG A 147 12.78 -2.67 -11.72
C ARG A 147 11.75 -3.77 -11.98
N THR A 148 11.12 -4.24 -10.92
CA THR A 148 9.98 -5.16 -11.00
C THR A 148 8.86 -4.69 -10.10
N TYR A 149 7.66 -5.06 -10.49
CA TYR A 149 6.44 -4.72 -9.75
C TYR A 149 5.80 -5.99 -9.19
N ASP A 150 5.15 -5.84 -8.05
CA ASP A 150 4.41 -6.89 -7.38
C ASP A 150 3.00 -6.42 -7.05
N ASP A 151 2.10 -7.38 -6.88
CA ASP A 151 0.72 -7.12 -6.53
C ASP A 151 0.62 -6.71 -5.05
N VAL A 152 -0.33 -5.81 -4.74
CA VAL A 152 -0.66 -5.45 -3.35
C VAL A 152 -2.06 -5.94 -2.97
N TYR A 153 -2.27 -6.15 -1.67
CA TYR A 153 -3.57 -6.50 -1.11
C TYR A 153 -3.85 -5.85 0.23
N LEU A 154 -5.13 -5.79 0.59
CA LEU A 154 -5.62 -5.31 1.88
C LEU A 154 -5.84 -6.46 2.85
N GLU A 155 -5.35 -6.31 4.07
CA GLU A 155 -5.59 -7.24 5.18
C GLU A 155 -6.15 -6.48 6.38
N GLU A 156 -7.27 -6.94 6.93
CA GLU A 156 -7.77 -6.39 8.19
C GLU A 156 -6.96 -6.90 9.37
N LEU A 157 -6.44 -5.98 10.20
CA LEU A 157 -5.73 -6.32 11.43
C LEU A 157 -6.72 -6.55 12.56
N GLN A 158 -6.92 -7.81 12.92
CA GLN A 158 -7.64 -8.19 14.13
C GLN A 158 -6.78 -7.85 15.36
N ARG A 159 -7.04 -6.69 15.99
CA ARG A 159 -6.41 -6.38 17.27
C ARG A 159 -7.02 -7.27 18.35
N SER A 160 -6.18 -8.05 19.02
CA SER A 160 -6.60 -8.73 20.24
C SER A 160 -7.10 -7.71 21.27
N PRO A 161 -8.22 -7.98 21.97
CA PRO A 161 -8.73 -7.08 22.99
C PRO A 161 -7.63 -6.76 24.00
N ARG A 162 -7.16 -5.51 24.02
CA ARG A 162 -6.14 -5.10 24.99
C ARG A 162 -6.73 -5.28 26.39
N LYS A 163 -6.14 -6.19 27.18
CA LYS A 163 -6.54 -6.39 28.58
C LYS A 163 -6.59 -5.03 29.28
N PRO A 164 -7.71 -4.68 29.95
CA PRO A 164 -7.80 -3.43 30.70
C PRO A 164 -6.64 -3.35 31.68
N ARG A 165 -5.86 -2.26 31.60
CA ARG A 165 -4.86 -1.95 32.62
C ARG A 165 -5.60 -1.75 33.94
N HIS A 166 -5.52 -2.74 34.83
CA HIS A 166 -6.06 -2.68 36.17
C HIS A 166 -5.40 -1.50 36.90
N ARG A 167 -6.09 -0.35 36.96
CA ARG A 167 -5.69 0.78 37.77
C ARG A 167 -5.67 0.31 39.22
N LYS A 168 -4.48 0.08 39.77
CA LYS A 168 -4.28 -0.15 41.20
C LYS A 168 -4.78 1.12 41.89
N LYS A 169 -5.94 1.04 42.56
CA LYS A 169 -6.37 2.06 43.52
C LYS A 169 -5.31 2.07 44.62
N SER A 170 -4.41 3.04 44.61
CA SER A 170 -3.68 3.44 45.81
C SER A 170 -4.67 4.17 46.70
N GLY A 171 -5.17 3.47 47.72
CA GLY A 171 -5.97 4.05 48.79
C GLY A 171 -5.30 3.77 50.12
N GLY A 172 -5.36 4.75 51.02
CA GLY A 172 -5.00 4.66 52.43
C GLY A 172 -3.67 5.30 52.75
#